data_AF-A0A2V9T0X7-F1
#
_entry.id   AF-A0A2V9T0X7-F1
#
_cell.length_a   1.000
_cell.length_b   1.000
_cell.length_c   1.000
_cell.angle_alpha   90.00
_cell.angle_beta   90.00
_cell.angle_gamma   90.00
#
_symmetry.space_group_name_H-M   'P 1'
#
loop_
_entity.id
_entity.type
_entity.pdbx_description
1 polymer ?
#
loop_
_entity_poly.entity_id
_entity_poly.type
_entity_poly.pdbx_seq_one_letter_code
_entity_poly.pdbx_strand_id
1 'polypeptide(L)'
;MREISAKTLLAVLMIAVCGGCKRPGNTQPTVVTSKTGQPSIDIQQVLSWLPLDTETITVARGPFLIPYGPAEKETIRNRELSGQELDHMFESLPLAVFGLKADLLAKHLKSRPVMLAVEGARHFRSPSGLGEMPFEGCGIAVFADALGGSGNAFVNASREVALGVEEIEGVKVAVFQEKMENDLWTTFVAFPNKNIVLVATKRDYITEVLNRIQGCRNGQRALPSNLPEWKYVDTDARFWGVRHFDKSQANYDPSSPFGGRSSANFADEGAVGLTFNYDPSRRRSATITYPSGAKDVASNNPLSMGSEPSAKDLRFKSRELESGVVEGSYNLVYSDAVGYFLFVLEGMLGHAIYI
;
A
#
# COMPACT_ATOMS: atom_id res chain seq x y z
N MET A 1 -8.87 -1.35 -30.98
CA MET A 1 -8.67 -1.58 -29.53
C MET A 1 -9.40 -2.84 -29.15
N ARG A 2 -8.69 -3.91 -28.79
CA ARG A 2 -9.31 -5.14 -28.26
C ARG A 2 -9.73 -4.84 -26.83
N GLU A 3 -11.00 -5.09 -26.48
CA GLU A 3 -11.46 -5.03 -25.09
C GLU A 3 -10.58 -5.95 -24.24
N ILE A 4 -9.70 -5.36 -23.45
CA ILE A 4 -9.05 -6.07 -22.35
C ILE A 4 -10.16 -6.27 -21.33
N SER A 5 -10.79 -7.44 -21.38
CA SER A 5 -11.85 -7.75 -20.42
C SER A 5 -11.28 -7.68 -19.01
N ALA A 6 -12.09 -7.28 -18.02
CA ALA A 6 -11.77 -7.26 -16.59
C ALA A 6 -11.06 -8.54 -16.04
N LYS A 7 -11.06 -9.63 -16.81
CA LYS A 7 -10.31 -10.88 -16.59
C LYS A 7 -8.79 -10.71 -16.48
N THR A 8 -8.19 -9.77 -17.20
CA THR A 8 -6.74 -9.49 -17.10
C THR A 8 -6.43 -8.53 -15.95
N LEU A 9 -7.34 -7.57 -15.71
CA LEU A 9 -7.27 -6.58 -14.62
C LEU A 9 -7.17 -7.24 -13.25
N LEU A 10 -8.03 -8.24 -13.01
CA LEU A 10 -8.03 -8.99 -11.77
C LEU A 10 -6.76 -9.85 -11.61
N ALA A 11 -6.16 -10.35 -12.69
CA ALA A 11 -4.96 -11.17 -12.59
C ALA A 11 -3.69 -10.38 -12.21
N VAL A 12 -3.65 -9.08 -12.51
CA VAL A 12 -2.54 -8.17 -12.16
C VAL A 12 -2.67 -7.68 -10.71
N LEU A 13 -3.89 -7.36 -10.23
CA LEU A 13 -4.12 -7.07 -8.81
C LEU A 13 -4.13 -8.31 -7.91
N MET A 14 -4.53 -9.49 -8.41
CA MET A 14 -4.69 -10.72 -7.61
C MET A 14 -3.45 -11.61 -7.58
N ILE A 15 -2.24 -11.09 -7.80
CA ILE A 15 -1.04 -11.89 -7.52
C ILE A 15 -0.93 -12.25 -6.02
N ALA A 16 -1.74 -11.65 -5.13
CA ALA A 16 -1.77 -11.95 -3.70
C ALA A 16 -3.14 -12.38 -3.12
N VAL A 17 -3.85 -13.36 -3.71
CA VAL A 17 -5.00 -14.00 -3.02
C VAL A 17 -4.88 -15.53 -3.08
N CYS A 18 -4.48 -16.13 -1.95
CA CYS A 18 -4.37 -17.59 -1.80
C CYS A 18 -5.72 -18.26 -1.57
N GLY A 19 -5.83 -19.48 -2.11
CA GLY A 19 -6.93 -20.39 -1.90
C GLY A 19 -6.94 -21.09 -0.53
N GLY A 20 -8.09 -21.71 -0.27
CA GLY A 20 -8.34 -22.47 0.94
C GLY A 20 -7.59 -23.79 0.96
N CYS A 21 -6.51 -23.86 1.72
CA CYS A 21 -6.11 -25.12 2.32
C CYS A 21 -7.27 -25.62 3.19
N LYS A 22 -7.96 -26.68 2.77
CA LYS A 22 -8.74 -27.54 3.68
C LYS A 22 -7.77 -28.05 4.75
N ARG A 23 -7.68 -27.35 5.88
CA ARG A 23 -6.95 -27.83 7.05
C ARG A 23 -7.64 -29.10 7.57
N PRO A 24 -6.93 -30.21 7.76
CA PRO A 24 -7.44 -31.30 8.57
C PRO A 24 -7.49 -30.83 10.03
N GLY A 25 -8.67 -30.86 10.65
CA GLY A 25 -8.82 -30.71 12.10
C GLY A 25 -8.60 -29.29 12.63
N ASN A 26 -9.67 -28.72 13.18
CA ASN A 26 -9.73 -27.42 13.82
C ASN A 26 -8.81 -27.36 15.07
N THR A 27 -7.53 -27.06 14.88
CA THR A 27 -6.66 -26.49 15.91
C THR A 27 -6.23 -25.13 15.41
N GLN A 28 -6.97 -24.09 15.79
CA GLN A 28 -6.44 -22.73 15.74
C GLN A 28 -5.10 -22.77 16.50
N PRO A 29 -3.99 -22.29 15.92
CA PRO A 29 -2.83 -22.00 16.74
C PRO A 29 -3.30 -20.99 17.78
N THR A 30 -3.36 -21.44 19.04
CA THR A 30 -3.60 -20.57 20.17
C THR A 30 -2.45 -19.57 20.14
N VAL A 31 -2.71 -18.38 19.60
CA VAL A 31 -1.81 -17.24 19.75
C VAL A 31 -1.79 -16.99 21.25
N VAL A 32 -0.75 -17.52 21.91
CA VAL A 32 -0.49 -17.25 23.31
C VAL A 32 -0.26 -15.77 23.40
N THR A 33 -1.29 -15.04 23.84
CA THR A 33 -1.19 -13.62 24.21
C THR A 33 -0.29 -13.54 25.44
N SER A 34 1.03 -13.56 25.23
CA SER A 34 2.00 -13.22 26.25
C SER A 34 1.85 -11.73 26.56
N LYS A 35 1.08 -11.42 27.61
CA LYS A 35 0.84 -10.10 28.19
C LYS A 35 2.09 -9.52 28.91
N THR A 36 3.28 -9.69 28.36
CA THR A 36 4.51 -9.15 28.95
C THR A 36 5.22 -8.24 27.97
N GLY A 37 4.96 -6.93 28.11
CA GLY A 37 5.89 -5.86 27.75
C GLY A 37 6.37 -5.79 26.31
N GLN A 38 5.58 -6.23 25.33
CA GLN A 38 5.92 -5.95 23.93
C GLN A 38 5.89 -4.43 23.74
N PRO A 39 7.01 -3.80 23.34
CA PRO A 39 7.02 -2.37 23.08
C PRO A 39 5.99 -2.10 21.99
N SER A 40 4.97 -1.29 22.32
CA SER A 40 4.00 -0.83 21.34
C SER A 40 4.77 -0.09 20.25
N ILE A 41 4.70 -0.60 19.02
CA ILE A 41 5.31 0.07 17.88
C ILE A 41 4.57 1.39 17.68
N ASP A 42 5.26 2.49 17.94
CA ASP A 42 4.72 3.81 17.77
C ASP A 42 4.72 4.16 16.28
N ILE A 43 3.52 4.29 15.71
CA ILE A 43 3.36 4.70 14.30
C ILE A 43 3.98 6.07 14.04
N GLN A 44 3.97 7.00 15.00
CA GLN A 44 4.58 8.31 14.83
C GLN A 44 6.09 8.20 14.66
N GLN A 45 6.70 7.23 15.33
CA GLN A 45 8.11 6.92 15.12
C GLN A 45 8.36 6.44 13.69
N VAL A 46 7.53 5.55 13.15
CA VAL A 46 7.71 5.05 11.76
C VAL A 46 7.52 6.16 10.73
N LEU A 47 6.51 7.02 10.92
CA LEU A 47 6.26 8.17 10.05
C LEU A 47 7.41 9.20 10.10
N SER A 48 8.15 9.28 11.21
CA SER A 48 9.34 10.13 11.31
C SER A 48 10.54 9.62 10.47
N TRP A 49 10.54 8.33 10.12
CA TRP A 49 11.58 7.72 9.28
C TRP A 49 11.41 8.01 7.79
N LEU A 50 10.21 8.36 7.35
CA LEU A 50 9.93 8.67 5.95
C LEU A 50 10.49 10.06 5.57
N PRO A 51 10.93 10.26 4.31
CA PRO A 51 11.31 11.57 3.78
C PRO A 51 10.25 12.66 3.97
N LEU A 52 10.67 13.94 4.03
CA LEU A 52 9.73 15.05 4.33
C LEU A 52 8.69 15.28 3.23
N ASP A 53 9.10 15.03 2.00
CA ASP A 53 8.36 15.18 0.75
C ASP A 53 7.63 13.89 0.34
N THR A 54 7.47 12.92 1.26
CA THR A 54 6.53 11.82 1.04
C THR A 54 5.11 12.36 0.83
N GLU A 55 4.48 11.98 -0.28
CA GLU A 55 3.16 12.44 -0.70
C GLU A 55 2.06 11.49 -0.24
N THR A 56 2.31 10.19 -0.31
CA THR A 56 1.36 9.13 0.03
C THR A 56 1.92 8.25 1.15
N ILE A 57 1.04 7.87 2.08
CA ILE A 57 1.28 6.76 3.03
C ILE A 57 0.11 5.78 3.04
N THR A 58 0.44 4.49 3.15
CA THR A 58 -0.54 3.42 3.46
C THR A 58 -0.04 2.65 4.67
N VAL A 59 -0.97 2.19 5.51
CA VAL A 59 -0.66 1.57 6.81
C VAL A 59 -1.56 0.36 7.02
N ALA A 60 -0.96 -0.74 7.49
CA ALA A 60 -1.64 -1.93 7.99
C ALA A 60 -1.13 -2.29 9.39
N ARG A 61 -2.04 -2.36 10.36
CA ARG A 61 -1.75 -2.77 11.75
C ARG A 61 -1.97 -4.27 11.92
N GLY A 62 -1.00 -4.93 12.54
CA GLY A 62 -1.02 -6.36 12.81
C GLY A 62 -1.55 -6.75 14.20
N PRO A 63 -1.39 -8.03 14.56
CA PRO A 63 -0.55 -9.02 13.90
C PRO A 63 -1.14 -9.58 12.60
N PHE A 64 -0.32 -9.73 11.56
CA PHE A 64 -0.64 -10.51 10.36
C PHE A 64 0.62 -11.16 9.74
N LEU A 65 0.45 -12.03 8.75
CA LEU A 65 1.57 -12.68 8.05
C LEU A 65 1.73 -12.09 6.66
N ILE A 66 2.98 -11.93 6.21
CA ILE A 66 3.24 -11.52 4.82
C ILE A 66 2.60 -12.57 3.87
N PRO A 67 1.79 -12.12 2.90
CA PRO A 67 1.27 -12.99 1.86
C PRO A 67 2.37 -13.81 1.20
N TYR A 68 2.18 -15.13 1.14
CA TYR A 68 3.15 -16.04 0.53
C TYR A 68 2.46 -17.17 -0.22
N GLY A 69 2.87 -17.36 -1.48
CA GLY A 69 2.48 -18.46 -2.34
C GLY A 69 1.84 -17.98 -3.63
N PRO A 70 1.80 -18.83 -4.67
CA PRO A 70 1.08 -18.50 -5.88
C PRO A 70 -0.39 -18.25 -5.51
N ALA A 71 -0.94 -17.11 -5.94
CA ALA A 71 -2.38 -16.94 -5.95
C ALA A 71 -2.98 -18.13 -6.72
N GLU A 72 -3.77 -18.95 -6.04
CA GLU A 72 -4.48 -20.01 -6.74
C GLU A 72 -5.41 -19.31 -7.73
N LYS A 73 -5.36 -19.72 -9.00
CA LYS A 73 -6.24 -19.20 -10.05
C LYS A 73 -7.66 -19.70 -9.80
N GLU A 74 -8.32 -19.22 -8.76
CA GLU A 74 -9.73 -19.49 -8.55
C GLU A 74 -10.54 -18.72 -9.61
N THR A 75 -11.19 -19.48 -10.47
CA THR A 75 -12.01 -18.99 -11.58
C THR A 75 -13.41 -18.54 -11.14
N ILE A 76 -13.71 -18.52 -9.83
CA ILE A 76 -15.04 -18.19 -9.32
C ILE A 76 -15.18 -16.68 -9.22
N ARG A 77 -15.82 -16.09 -10.23
CA ARG A 77 -16.12 -14.65 -10.27
C ARG A 77 -17.21 -14.26 -9.28
N ASN A 78 -17.10 -13.02 -8.82
CA ASN A 78 -18.10 -12.34 -8.01
C ASN A 78 -18.61 -13.17 -6.81
N ARG A 79 -17.70 -13.89 -6.13
CA ARG A 79 -18.05 -14.62 -4.91
C ARG A 79 -17.97 -13.70 -3.71
N GLU A 80 -18.72 -14.02 -2.67
CA GLU A 80 -18.55 -13.36 -1.38
C GLU A 80 -17.17 -13.70 -0.81
N LEU A 81 -16.43 -12.68 -0.39
CA LEU A 81 -15.16 -12.84 0.30
C LEU A 81 -15.41 -13.21 1.77
N SER A 82 -14.51 -13.96 2.37
CA SER A 82 -14.42 -14.04 3.82
C SER A 82 -13.78 -12.76 4.39
N GLY A 83 -13.96 -12.51 5.69
CA GLY A 83 -13.25 -11.40 6.36
C GLY A 83 -11.73 -11.55 6.28
N GLN A 84 -11.21 -12.77 6.34
CA GLN A 84 -9.78 -13.05 6.26
C GLN A 84 -9.21 -12.74 4.87
N GLU A 85 -9.92 -13.08 3.80
CA GLU A 85 -9.50 -12.74 2.44
C GLU A 85 -9.50 -11.23 2.22
N LEU A 86 -10.51 -10.54 2.76
CA LEU A 86 -10.58 -9.10 2.67
C LEU A 86 -9.44 -8.44 3.43
N ASP A 87 -9.17 -8.87 4.66
CA ASP A 87 -8.02 -8.41 5.45
C ASP A 87 -6.72 -8.58 4.68
N HIS A 88 -6.52 -9.75 4.06
CA HIS A 88 -5.32 -10.06 3.29
C HIS A 88 -5.06 -9.08 2.15
N MET A 89 -6.13 -8.68 1.44
CA MET A 89 -6.04 -7.71 0.34
C MET A 89 -5.67 -6.31 0.81
N PHE A 90 -6.01 -5.92 2.05
CA PHE A 90 -5.60 -4.64 2.62
C PHE A 90 -4.23 -4.71 3.31
N GLU A 91 -3.84 -5.87 3.84
CA GLU A 91 -2.50 -6.14 4.37
C GLU A 91 -1.42 -6.04 3.29
N SER A 92 -1.75 -6.36 2.04
CA SER A 92 -0.83 -6.26 0.92
C SER A 92 -0.56 -4.84 0.45
N LEU A 93 -1.46 -3.87 0.70
CA LEU A 93 -1.31 -2.49 0.23
C LEU A 93 0.04 -1.87 0.62
N PRO A 94 0.42 -1.76 1.92
CA PRO A 94 1.72 -1.19 2.29
C PRO A 94 2.91 -2.12 2.03
N LEU A 95 2.67 -3.30 1.45
CA LEU A 95 3.67 -4.32 1.15
C LEU A 95 3.80 -4.56 -0.36
N ALA A 96 3.23 -3.71 -1.22
CA ALA A 96 3.26 -3.90 -2.67
C ALA A 96 4.69 -4.13 -3.18
N VAL A 97 5.64 -3.33 -2.71
CA VAL A 97 7.07 -3.43 -3.08
C VAL A 97 7.81 -4.63 -2.48
N PHE A 98 7.21 -5.42 -1.59
CA PHE A 98 7.82 -6.65 -1.05
C PHE A 98 7.74 -7.83 -2.03
N GLY A 99 6.97 -7.69 -3.12
CA GLY A 99 6.83 -8.68 -4.19
C GLY A 99 8.09 -8.83 -5.03
N LEU A 100 9.15 -9.40 -4.47
CA LEU A 100 10.36 -9.75 -5.22
C LEU A 100 10.15 -11.02 -6.05
N LYS A 101 10.85 -11.10 -7.18
CA LYS A 101 10.89 -12.30 -8.03
C LYS A 101 11.01 -13.60 -7.23
N ALA A 102 10.15 -14.56 -7.58
CA ALA A 102 10.05 -15.88 -6.96
C ALA A 102 9.80 -15.85 -5.44
N ASP A 103 9.14 -14.80 -4.94
CA ASP A 103 8.74 -14.60 -3.54
C ASP A 103 9.93 -14.68 -2.57
N LEU A 104 11.14 -14.30 -3.01
CA LEU A 104 12.38 -14.54 -2.27
C LEU A 104 12.33 -13.98 -0.85
N LEU A 105 11.82 -12.76 -0.69
CA LEU A 105 11.69 -12.10 0.61
C LEU A 105 10.56 -12.72 1.44
N ALA A 106 9.38 -12.92 0.86
CA ALA A 106 8.24 -13.53 1.55
C ALA A 106 8.56 -14.95 2.06
N LYS A 107 9.35 -15.74 1.32
CA LYS A 107 9.88 -17.05 1.77
C LYS A 107 10.71 -16.94 3.04
N HIS A 108 11.59 -15.94 3.11
CA HIS A 108 12.45 -15.71 4.27
C HIS A 108 11.70 -15.21 5.49
N LEU A 109 10.63 -14.43 5.27
CA LEU A 109 9.80 -13.84 6.32
C LEU A 109 8.57 -14.68 6.65
N LYS A 110 8.46 -15.89 6.08
CA LYS A 110 7.34 -16.79 6.26
C LYS A 110 7.08 -17.06 7.75
N SER A 111 5.82 -17.02 8.13
CA SER A 111 5.34 -17.26 9.50
C SER A 111 5.86 -16.24 10.53
N ARG A 112 6.45 -15.12 10.11
CA ARG A 112 6.83 -14.03 11.01
C ARG A 112 5.68 -13.02 11.09
N PRO A 113 5.12 -12.78 12.29
CA PRO A 113 4.03 -11.83 12.44
C PRO A 113 4.55 -10.39 12.25
N VAL A 114 4.00 -9.72 11.24
CA VAL A 114 4.10 -8.28 11.03
C VAL A 114 3.14 -7.61 12.00
N MET A 115 3.64 -6.70 12.82
CA MET A 115 2.85 -5.91 13.76
C MET A 115 2.46 -4.55 13.18
N LEU A 116 3.24 -4.05 12.24
CA LEU A 116 2.97 -2.82 11.52
C LEU A 116 3.63 -2.89 10.14
N ALA A 117 2.87 -2.59 9.09
CA ALA A 117 3.41 -2.28 7.77
C ALA A 117 3.05 -0.84 7.40
N VAL A 118 4.00 -0.13 6.82
CA VAL A 118 3.84 1.25 6.33
C VAL A 118 4.52 1.35 4.99
N GLU A 119 3.85 1.90 3.99
CA GLU A 119 4.51 2.40 2.78
C GLU A 119 4.51 3.92 2.81
N GLY A 120 5.61 4.53 2.37
CA GLY A 120 5.64 5.93 1.95
C GLY A 120 6.09 6.03 0.49
N ALA A 121 5.42 6.87 -0.29
CA ALA A 121 5.71 7.08 -1.71
C ALA A 121 5.61 8.56 -2.13
N ARG A 122 6.33 8.93 -3.20
CA ARG A 122 6.35 10.25 -3.84
C ARG A 122 6.74 10.12 -5.32
N HIS A 123 6.70 11.22 -6.05
CA HIS A 123 7.22 11.33 -7.41
C HIS A 123 6.64 10.28 -8.37
N PHE A 124 5.32 10.12 -8.37
CA PHE A 124 4.61 9.23 -9.28
C PHE A 124 4.80 9.67 -10.74
N ARG A 125 5.03 8.71 -11.66
CA ARG A 125 5.33 8.98 -13.08
C ARG A 125 4.47 8.14 -14.01
N SER A 126 4.29 8.63 -15.24
CA SER A 126 3.70 7.80 -16.31
C SER A 126 4.59 6.59 -16.58
N PRO A 127 4.03 5.38 -16.76
CA PRO A 127 4.79 4.25 -17.28
C PRO A 127 5.19 4.48 -18.74
N SER A 128 6.19 3.75 -19.22
CA SER A 128 6.63 3.84 -20.63
C SER A 128 5.63 3.22 -21.63
N GLY A 129 4.57 2.59 -21.13
CA GLY A 129 3.51 1.95 -21.90
C GLY A 129 2.38 1.45 -21.00
N LEU A 130 2.04 0.18 -21.10
CA LEU A 130 1.19 -0.48 -20.10
C LEU A 130 2.01 -0.84 -18.86
N GLY A 131 1.35 -0.91 -17.70
CA GLY A 131 1.96 -1.27 -16.42
C GLY A 131 1.63 -0.32 -15.28
N GLU A 132 2.19 -0.62 -14.11
CA GLU A 132 2.10 0.23 -12.92
C GLU A 132 2.93 1.51 -13.09
N MET A 133 2.41 2.64 -12.60
CA MET A 133 3.14 3.91 -12.56
C MET A 133 4.42 3.79 -11.73
N PRO A 134 5.60 4.11 -12.29
CA PRO A 134 6.83 4.19 -11.51
C PRO A 134 6.72 5.26 -10.41
N PHE A 135 7.29 4.98 -9.24
CA PHE A 135 7.32 5.90 -8.10
C PHE A 135 8.58 5.73 -7.27
N GLU A 136 8.90 6.72 -6.44
CA GLU A 136 9.92 6.64 -5.40
C GLU A 136 9.23 6.31 -4.07
N GLY A 137 9.52 5.15 -3.48
CA GLY A 137 8.89 4.78 -2.21
C GLY A 137 9.66 3.73 -1.43
N CYS A 138 9.17 3.46 -0.23
CA CYS A 138 9.70 2.46 0.69
C CYS A 138 8.57 1.81 1.51
N GLY A 139 8.44 0.50 1.39
CA GLY A 139 7.66 -0.34 2.29
C GLY A 139 8.49 -0.72 3.51
N ILE A 140 7.90 -0.59 4.70
CA ILE A 140 8.50 -0.82 6.01
C ILE A 140 7.65 -1.85 6.74
N ALA A 141 8.21 -3.01 7.05
CA ALA A 141 7.55 -4.03 7.86
C ALA A 141 8.25 -4.16 9.22
N VAL A 142 7.50 -3.97 10.30
CA VAL A 142 7.96 -4.14 11.68
C VAL A 142 7.37 -5.41 12.26
N PHE A 143 8.24 -6.30 12.74
CA PHE A 143 7.90 -7.64 13.22
C PHE A 143 7.80 -7.70 14.75
N ALA A 144 6.97 -8.63 15.24
CA ALA A 144 6.76 -8.83 16.67
C ALA A 144 8.03 -9.33 17.38
N ASP A 145 8.75 -10.21 16.69
CA ASP A 145 9.95 -10.88 17.17
C ASP A 145 11.19 -10.39 16.42
N ALA A 146 12.35 -10.58 17.05
CA ALA A 146 13.62 -10.42 16.35
C ALA A 146 13.72 -11.45 15.21
N LEU A 147 14.04 -10.95 14.02
CA LEU A 147 14.37 -11.70 12.82
C LEU A 147 15.72 -12.43 12.93
N GLY A 148 16.52 -12.17 13.97
CA GLY A 148 17.80 -12.83 14.21
C GLY A 148 18.76 -12.64 13.03
N GLY A 149 19.40 -13.72 12.58
CA GLY A 149 20.30 -13.71 11.42
C GLY A 149 19.62 -13.61 10.05
N SER A 150 18.31 -13.38 9.97
CA SER A 150 17.55 -13.45 8.71
C SER A 150 18.03 -12.45 7.66
N GLY A 151 18.50 -11.26 8.04
CA GLY A 151 19.05 -10.30 7.08
C GLY A 151 20.31 -10.83 6.38
N ASN A 152 21.27 -11.36 7.14
CA ASN A 152 22.47 -11.98 6.57
C ASN A 152 22.12 -13.24 5.75
N ALA A 153 21.18 -14.05 6.22
CA ALA A 153 20.71 -15.23 5.49
C ALA A 153 20.07 -14.83 4.15
N PHE A 154 19.20 -13.81 4.15
CA PHE A 154 18.58 -13.27 2.95
C PHE A 154 19.62 -12.74 1.95
N VAL A 155 20.56 -11.90 2.42
CA VAL A 155 21.64 -11.37 1.55
C VAL A 155 22.45 -12.50 0.93
N ASN A 156 22.79 -13.54 1.70
CA ASN A 156 23.52 -14.69 1.19
C ASN A 156 22.70 -15.51 0.18
N ALA A 157 21.42 -15.75 0.47
CA ALA A 157 20.52 -16.47 -0.43
C ALA A 157 20.23 -15.69 -1.73
N SER A 158 20.37 -14.36 -1.70
CA SER A 158 20.08 -13.48 -2.83
C SER A 158 21.26 -13.32 -3.79
N ARG A 159 22.46 -13.80 -3.48
CA ARG A 159 23.69 -13.51 -4.26
C ARG A 159 23.60 -13.89 -5.75
N GLU A 160 22.85 -14.93 -6.08
CA GLU A 160 22.71 -15.42 -7.46
C GLU A 160 21.68 -14.63 -8.28
N VAL A 161 20.81 -13.86 -7.62
CA VAL A 161 19.68 -13.16 -8.27
C VAL A 161 19.71 -11.64 -8.07
N ALA A 162 20.38 -11.17 -7.02
CA ALA A 162 20.62 -9.75 -6.78
C ALA A 162 21.66 -9.24 -7.79
N LEU A 163 21.47 -8.00 -8.24
CA LEU A 163 22.45 -7.27 -9.02
C LEU A 163 23.74 -7.02 -8.22
N GLY A 164 23.61 -6.84 -6.91
CA GLY A 164 24.72 -6.64 -6.00
C GLY A 164 24.27 -6.42 -4.56
N VAL A 165 25.24 -6.18 -3.71
CA VAL A 165 25.03 -5.76 -2.31
C VAL A 165 25.81 -4.47 -2.10
N GLU A 166 25.11 -3.41 -1.71
CA GLU A 166 25.69 -2.13 -1.36
C GLU A 166 25.78 -1.97 0.16
N GLU A 167 26.68 -1.10 0.62
CA GLU A 167 26.65 -0.59 1.98
C GLU A 167 26.10 0.84 1.94
N ILE A 168 24.93 1.06 2.54
CA ILE A 168 24.23 2.34 2.59
C ILE A 168 23.97 2.68 4.05
N GLU A 169 24.48 3.81 4.52
CA GLU A 169 24.42 4.21 5.94
C GLU A 169 24.91 3.07 6.87
N GLY A 170 25.95 2.33 6.50
CA GLY A 170 26.46 1.19 7.29
C GLY A 170 25.56 -0.05 7.34
N VAL A 171 24.49 -0.11 6.53
CA VAL A 171 23.60 -1.27 6.40
C VAL A 171 23.85 -1.95 5.05
N LYS A 172 23.93 -3.29 5.05
CA LYS A 172 23.99 -4.07 3.82
C LYS A 172 22.62 -4.06 3.12
N VAL A 173 22.60 -3.62 1.87
CA VAL A 173 21.40 -3.49 1.05
C VAL A 173 21.55 -4.38 -0.18
N ALA A 174 20.67 -5.37 -0.32
CA ALA A 174 20.62 -6.18 -1.53
C ALA A 174 19.85 -5.43 -2.62
N VAL A 175 20.41 -5.36 -3.82
CA VAL A 175 19.85 -4.62 -4.96
C VAL A 175 19.32 -5.62 -5.98
N PHE A 176 18.07 -5.46 -6.38
CA PHE A 176 17.43 -6.28 -7.40
C PHE A 176 16.98 -5.40 -8.54
N GLN A 177 16.91 -5.98 -9.74
CA GLN A 177 16.40 -5.30 -10.91
C GLN A 177 15.51 -6.25 -11.70
N GLU A 178 14.32 -5.78 -12.06
CA GLU A 178 13.32 -6.55 -12.78
C GLU A 178 12.64 -5.68 -13.83
N LYS A 179 12.38 -6.27 -15.01
CA LYS A 179 11.56 -5.62 -16.02
C LYS A 179 10.11 -6.01 -15.77
N MET A 180 9.27 -5.02 -15.45
CA MET A 180 7.82 -5.19 -15.31
C MET A 180 7.16 -4.45 -16.47
N GLU A 181 6.45 -5.18 -17.33
CA GLU A 181 5.93 -4.68 -18.60
C GLU A 181 7.01 -3.96 -19.43
N ASN A 182 6.94 -2.63 -19.55
CA ASN A 182 7.87 -1.82 -20.33
C ASN A 182 8.91 -1.08 -19.47
N ASP A 183 8.76 -1.11 -18.14
CA ASP A 183 9.58 -0.32 -17.23
C ASP A 183 10.58 -1.21 -16.48
N LEU A 184 11.73 -0.63 -16.14
CA LEU A 184 12.79 -1.30 -15.40
C LEU A 184 12.74 -0.86 -13.94
N TRP A 185 12.33 -1.77 -13.06
CA TRP A 185 12.23 -1.53 -11.63
C TRP A 185 13.51 -1.95 -10.93
N THR A 186 13.98 -1.11 -10.01
CA THR A 186 15.12 -1.45 -9.14
C THR A 186 14.64 -1.40 -7.70
N THR A 187 14.85 -2.49 -6.96
CA THR A 187 14.44 -2.58 -5.55
C THR A 187 15.63 -2.78 -4.64
N PHE A 188 15.57 -2.13 -3.47
CA PHE A 188 16.61 -2.10 -2.46
C PHE A 188 16.06 -2.72 -1.17
N VAL A 189 16.64 -3.83 -0.72
CA VAL A 189 16.15 -4.57 0.45
C VAL A 189 17.16 -4.48 1.58
N ALA A 190 16.71 -4.01 2.75
CA ALA A 190 17.56 -3.80 3.92
C ALA A 190 16.93 -4.33 5.21
N PHE A 191 17.80 -4.71 6.15
CA PHE A 191 17.44 -5.16 7.50
C PHE A 191 18.15 -4.25 8.51
N PRO A 192 17.68 -3.00 8.72
CA PRO A 192 18.40 -1.99 9.50
C PRO A 192 18.52 -2.33 10.99
N ASN A 193 17.63 -3.19 11.50
CA ASN A 193 17.68 -3.65 12.87
C ASN A 193 17.11 -5.06 13.00
N LYS A 194 16.99 -5.54 14.24
CA LYS A 194 16.57 -6.92 14.53
C LYS A 194 15.13 -7.23 14.14
N ASN A 195 14.24 -6.27 13.90
CA ASN A 195 12.81 -6.52 13.70
C ASN A 195 12.18 -5.66 12.61
N ILE A 196 12.98 -5.04 11.74
CA ILE A 196 12.51 -4.20 10.64
C ILE A 196 13.09 -4.73 9.33
N VAL A 197 12.23 -4.75 8.31
CA VAL A 197 12.59 -4.95 6.91
C VAL A 197 12.15 -3.72 6.12
N LEU A 198 13.04 -3.23 5.26
CA LEU A 198 12.77 -2.15 4.31
C LEU A 198 12.86 -2.70 2.89
N VAL A 199 11.94 -2.29 2.02
CA VAL A 199 12.05 -2.49 0.58
C VAL A 199 11.71 -1.18 -0.12
N ALA A 200 12.65 -0.63 -0.88
CA ALA A 200 12.48 0.65 -1.55
C ALA A 200 12.68 0.56 -3.06
N THR A 201 12.05 1.45 -3.83
CA THR A 201 12.18 1.53 -5.30
C THR A 201 13.27 2.51 -5.75
N LYS A 202 13.86 3.27 -4.81
CA LYS A 202 14.87 4.29 -5.09
C LYS A 202 15.96 4.31 -4.02
N ARG A 203 17.21 4.36 -4.47
CA ARG A 203 18.42 4.39 -3.62
C ARG A 203 18.43 5.57 -2.64
N ASP A 204 18.09 6.76 -3.13
CA ASP A 204 18.13 7.98 -2.31
C ASP A 204 17.05 7.95 -1.23
N TYR A 205 15.87 7.42 -1.55
CA TYR A 205 14.77 7.23 -0.60
C TYR A 205 15.18 6.29 0.55
N ILE A 206 15.74 5.11 0.23
CA ILE A 206 16.20 4.18 1.30
C ILE A 206 17.37 4.74 2.09
N THR A 207 18.26 5.52 1.46
CA THR A 207 19.38 6.18 2.15
C THR A 207 18.83 7.14 3.23
N GLU A 208 17.85 7.98 2.88
CA GLU A 208 17.23 8.88 3.83
C GLU A 208 16.48 8.14 4.95
N VAL A 209 15.72 7.09 4.60
CA VAL A 209 15.00 6.26 5.59
C VAL A 209 15.98 5.60 6.58
N LEU A 210 17.08 5.02 6.09
CA LEU A 210 18.11 4.41 6.93
C LEU A 210 18.78 5.44 7.83
N ASN A 211 19.14 6.61 7.29
CA ASN A 211 19.75 7.70 8.05
C ASN A 211 18.81 8.17 9.20
N ARG A 212 17.52 8.35 8.90
CA ARG A 212 16.51 8.75 9.89
C ARG A 212 16.30 7.70 10.98
N ILE A 213 16.30 6.40 10.64
CA ILE A 213 16.24 5.30 11.61
C ILE A 213 17.43 5.36 12.59
N GLN A 214 18.63 5.71 12.12
CA GLN A 214 19.85 5.72 12.92
C GLN A 214 20.04 6.98 13.77
N GLY A 215 19.67 8.16 13.26
CA GLY A 215 20.14 9.43 13.81
C GLY A 215 19.09 10.48 14.20
N CYS A 216 17.86 10.44 13.69
CA CYS A 216 16.98 11.60 13.76
C CYS A 216 15.56 11.29 14.25
N ARG A 217 15.37 11.14 15.57
CA ARG A 217 14.04 11.18 16.20
C ARG A 217 13.40 12.58 16.25
N ASN A 218 14.16 13.63 15.91
CA ASN A 218 13.79 15.03 16.10
C ASN A 218 13.52 15.79 14.78
N GLY A 219 13.55 15.10 13.63
CA GLY A 219 13.19 15.69 12.35
C GLY A 219 11.68 15.87 12.21
N GLN A 220 11.25 16.77 11.33
CA GLN A 220 9.86 16.78 10.89
C GLN A 220 9.51 15.42 10.26
N ARG A 221 8.31 14.91 10.54
CA ARG A 221 7.81 13.68 9.93
C ARG A 221 7.28 13.96 8.53
N ALA A 222 7.26 12.93 7.68
CA ALA A 222 6.44 12.92 6.47
C ALA A 222 4.98 13.29 6.80
N LEU A 223 4.34 14.03 5.90
CA LEU A 223 2.95 14.49 6.03
C LEU A 223 2.69 15.15 7.41
N PRO A 224 3.13 16.40 7.61
CA PRO A 224 3.02 17.12 8.88
C PRO A 224 1.63 17.02 9.54
N SER A 225 1.56 16.95 10.88
CA SER A 225 0.30 16.75 11.62
C SER A 225 -0.71 17.90 11.53
N ASN A 226 -0.31 19.03 10.95
CA ASN A 226 -1.18 20.18 10.68
C ASN A 226 -1.83 20.12 9.29
N LEU A 227 -1.55 19.10 8.48
CA LEU A 227 -2.25 18.90 7.21
C LEU A 227 -3.76 18.64 7.45
N PRO A 228 -4.66 19.25 6.65
CA PRO A 228 -6.11 19.15 6.86
C PRO A 228 -6.66 17.72 6.73
N GLU A 229 -6.01 16.86 5.94
CA GLU A 229 -6.35 15.46 5.74
C GLU A 229 -6.40 14.69 7.06
N TRP A 230 -5.53 15.02 8.02
CA TRP A 230 -5.48 14.33 9.31
C TRP A 230 -6.77 14.43 10.13
N LYS A 231 -7.64 15.42 9.84
CA LYS A 231 -8.98 15.53 10.46
C LYS A 231 -9.92 14.39 10.05
N TYR A 232 -9.70 13.77 8.89
CA TYR A 232 -10.64 12.80 8.29
C TYR A 232 -10.08 11.38 8.16
N VAL A 233 -8.91 11.09 8.74
CA VAL A 233 -8.35 9.74 8.78
C VAL A 233 -8.48 9.18 10.19
N ASP A 234 -8.99 7.95 10.28
CA ASP A 234 -8.98 7.19 11.52
C ASP A 234 -7.65 6.43 11.63
N THR A 235 -6.68 7.00 12.34
CA THR A 235 -5.34 6.38 12.52
C THR A 235 -5.35 5.16 13.45
N ASP A 236 -6.48 4.89 14.11
CA ASP A 236 -6.70 3.72 14.95
C ASP A 236 -7.34 2.57 14.16
N ALA A 237 -7.82 2.82 12.94
CA ALA A 237 -8.27 1.77 12.04
C ALA A 237 -7.12 0.79 11.74
N ARG A 238 -7.49 -0.47 11.46
CA ARG A 238 -6.50 -1.49 11.11
C ARG A 238 -5.78 -1.15 9.82
N PHE A 239 -6.49 -0.61 8.84
CA PHE A 239 -5.95 -0.18 7.56
C PHE A 239 -6.33 1.27 7.31
N TRP A 240 -5.35 2.09 6.93
CA TRP A 240 -5.61 3.48 6.58
C TRP A 240 -4.53 4.03 5.67
N GLY A 241 -4.82 5.16 5.02
CA GLY A 241 -3.87 5.85 4.18
C GLY A 241 -4.19 7.33 4.08
N VAL A 242 -3.18 8.10 3.71
CA VAL A 242 -3.27 9.54 3.46
C VAL A 242 -2.44 9.84 2.21
N ARG A 243 -2.99 10.65 1.31
CA ARG A 243 -2.24 11.27 0.23
C ARG A 243 -2.45 12.78 0.29
N HIS A 244 -1.36 13.53 0.24
CA HIS A 244 -1.36 14.97 0.01
C HIS A 244 -0.95 15.22 -1.44
N PHE A 245 -1.71 16.00 -2.19
CA PHE A 245 -1.40 16.25 -3.59
C PHE A 245 -0.34 17.35 -3.74
N ASP A 246 0.83 17.03 -4.30
CA ASP A 246 1.85 18.03 -4.59
C ASP A 246 1.60 18.74 -5.92
N LYS A 247 1.15 20.00 -5.85
CA LYS A 247 0.95 20.87 -7.02
C LYS A 247 2.23 21.07 -7.83
N SER A 248 3.41 21.02 -7.20
CA SER A 248 4.69 21.20 -7.87
C SER A 248 5.05 20.05 -8.81
N GLN A 249 4.50 18.86 -8.56
CA GLN A 249 4.75 17.63 -9.33
C GLN A 249 3.64 17.29 -10.33
N ALA A 250 2.56 18.07 -10.36
CA ALA A 250 1.35 17.75 -11.13
C ALA A 250 1.60 17.41 -12.60
N ASN A 251 2.50 18.13 -13.26
CA ASN A 251 2.81 17.91 -14.69
C ASN A 251 3.50 16.55 -14.96
N TYR A 252 4.05 15.90 -13.92
CA TYR A 252 4.75 14.63 -14.03
C TYR A 252 3.94 13.45 -13.46
N ASP A 253 2.93 13.74 -12.63
CA ASP A 253 2.09 12.76 -11.95
C ASP A 253 0.71 12.65 -12.63
N PRO A 254 0.45 11.59 -13.41
CA PRO A 254 -0.83 11.40 -14.09
C PRO A 254 -2.04 11.21 -13.18
N SER A 255 -1.81 10.89 -11.91
CA SER A 255 -2.87 10.71 -10.91
C SER A 255 -3.15 12.00 -10.12
N SER A 256 -2.33 13.05 -10.35
CA SER A 256 -2.55 14.37 -9.79
C SER A 256 -3.86 14.96 -10.31
N PRO A 257 -4.70 15.57 -9.45
CA PRO A 257 -5.96 16.18 -9.88
C PRO A 257 -5.79 17.53 -10.61
N PHE A 258 -4.57 18.08 -10.65
CA PHE A 258 -4.31 19.40 -11.25
C PHE A 258 -3.96 19.31 -12.73
N GLY A 259 -4.21 20.38 -13.49
CA GLY A 259 -3.81 20.47 -14.91
C GLY A 259 -4.81 19.84 -15.89
N GLY A 260 -6.03 19.57 -15.45
CA GLY A 260 -7.09 18.98 -16.27
C GLY A 260 -7.17 17.45 -16.19
N ARG A 261 -7.97 16.86 -17.08
CA ARG A 261 -8.25 15.41 -17.05
C ARG A 261 -7.13 14.61 -17.69
N SER A 262 -6.68 13.58 -16.97
CA SER A 262 -5.74 12.55 -17.37
C SER A 262 -6.39 11.16 -17.26
N SER A 263 -5.66 10.11 -17.64
CA SER A 263 -6.12 8.71 -17.59
C SER A 263 -6.29 8.17 -16.16
N ALA A 264 -5.57 8.73 -15.19
CA ALA A 264 -5.50 8.20 -13.82
C ALA A 264 -6.00 9.19 -12.75
N ASN A 265 -6.67 10.28 -13.15
CA ASN A 265 -7.12 11.32 -12.22
C ASN A 265 -8.61 11.65 -12.35
N PHE A 266 -9.06 12.43 -11.37
CA PHE A 266 -10.24 13.27 -11.48
C PHE A 266 -9.77 14.73 -11.42
N ALA A 267 -10.15 15.54 -12.41
CA ALA A 267 -9.69 16.92 -12.50
C ALA A 267 -10.34 17.79 -11.42
N ASP A 268 -9.53 18.37 -10.54
CA ASP A 268 -9.93 19.29 -9.48
C ASP A 268 -8.76 20.20 -9.06
N GLU A 269 -8.79 21.46 -9.48
CA GLU A 269 -7.77 22.47 -9.13
C GLU A 269 -7.77 22.84 -7.63
N GLY A 270 -8.89 22.58 -6.96
CA GLY A 270 -9.09 22.80 -5.53
C GLY A 270 -8.64 21.62 -4.66
N ALA A 271 -8.30 20.47 -5.24
CA ALA A 271 -7.97 19.28 -4.48
C ALA A 271 -6.84 19.52 -3.46
N VAL A 272 -7.00 18.94 -2.27
CA VAL A 272 -6.03 19.03 -1.19
C VAL A 272 -5.32 17.69 -1.00
N GLY A 273 -6.11 16.63 -0.85
CA GLY A 273 -5.59 15.29 -0.63
C GLY A 273 -6.68 14.24 -0.63
N LEU A 274 -6.36 13.10 -0.04
CA LEU A 274 -7.26 11.96 0.12
C LEU A 274 -6.91 11.21 1.41
N THR A 275 -7.92 10.73 2.12
CA THR A 275 -7.75 9.75 3.19
C THR A 275 -8.53 8.49 2.91
N PHE A 276 -8.04 7.38 3.42
CA PHE A 276 -8.70 6.09 3.36
C PHE A 276 -8.66 5.44 4.74
N ASN A 277 -9.71 4.72 5.11
CA ASN A 277 -9.70 3.82 6.26
C ASN A 277 -10.60 2.59 6.05
N TYR A 278 -10.18 1.47 6.61
CA TYR A 278 -10.93 0.24 6.71
C TYR A 278 -10.60 -0.48 8.03
N ASP A 279 -11.65 -0.85 8.78
CA ASP A 279 -11.51 -1.64 10.00
C ASP A 279 -12.53 -2.79 10.00
N PRO A 280 -12.09 -4.03 9.73
CA PRO A 280 -12.95 -5.21 9.65
C PRO A 280 -13.70 -5.49 10.96
N SER A 281 -13.17 -5.05 12.10
CA SER A 281 -13.78 -5.27 13.42
C SER A 281 -15.01 -4.38 13.65
N ARG A 282 -15.09 -3.24 12.95
CA ARG A 282 -16.17 -2.27 13.10
C ARG A 282 -17.24 -2.45 12.03
N ARG A 283 -16.81 -2.57 10.77
CA ARG A 283 -17.70 -2.65 9.62
C ARG A 283 -17.00 -3.26 8.41
N ARG A 284 -17.77 -3.95 7.58
CA ARG A 284 -17.30 -4.46 6.28
C ARG A 284 -17.38 -3.39 5.19
N SER A 285 -16.95 -2.17 5.51
CA SER A 285 -16.98 -1.06 4.58
C SER A 285 -15.74 -0.19 4.72
N ALA A 286 -15.12 0.11 3.59
CA ALA A 286 -14.07 1.12 3.51
C ALA A 286 -14.69 2.52 3.41
N THR A 287 -13.94 3.51 3.84
CA THR A 287 -14.29 4.92 3.68
C THR A 287 -13.12 5.66 3.04
N ILE A 288 -13.44 6.52 2.08
CA ILE A 288 -12.50 7.45 1.45
C ILE A 288 -13.03 8.86 1.70
N THR A 289 -12.19 9.77 2.16
CA THR A 289 -12.52 11.20 2.26
C THR A 289 -11.66 11.99 1.30
N TYR A 290 -12.27 12.91 0.56
CA TYR A 290 -11.63 13.76 -0.43
C TYR A 290 -11.85 15.24 -0.08
N PRO A 291 -10.89 15.88 0.62
CA PRO A 291 -10.90 17.32 0.84
C PRO A 291 -10.48 18.10 -0.41
N SER A 292 -11.28 19.11 -0.75
CA SER A 292 -11.05 20.06 -1.85
C SER A 292 -11.50 21.47 -1.46
N GLY A 293 -10.88 22.49 -2.05
CA GLY A 293 -11.35 23.87 -2.01
C GLY A 293 -12.46 24.16 -3.01
N ALA A 294 -12.78 23.24 -3.92
CA ALA A 294 -13.85 23.39 -4.89
C ALA A 294 -15.23 23.18 -4.23
N LYS A 295 -16.12 24.17 -4.36
CA LYS A 295 -17.45 24.13 -3.72
C LYS A 295 -18.42 23.14 -4.37
N ASP A 296 -18.14 22.74 -5.61
CA ASP A 296 -18.99 21.87 -6.42
C ASP A 296 -18.51 20.41 -6.46
N VAL A 297 -17.44 20.08 -5.72
CA VAL A 297 -16.88 18.71 -5.65
C VAL A 297 -17.93 17.66 -5.22
N ALA A 298 -18.90 18.04 -4.38
CA ALA A 298 -19.99 17.14 -3.99
C ALA A 298 -20.94 16.81 -5.17
N SER A 299 -21.12 17.73 -6.10
CA SER A 299 -21.95 17.53 -7.30
C SER A 299 -21.21 16.68 -8.34
N ASN A 300 -19.90 16.87 -8.46
CA ASN A 300 -19.04 16.14 -9.39
C ASN A 300 -18.23 15.04 -8.68
N ASN A 301 -18.85 14.35 -7.73
CA ASN A 301 -18.21 13.48 -6.75
C ASN A 301 -17.04 12.62 -7.29
N PRO A 302 -15.77 12.93 -6.92
CA PRO A 302 -14.58 12.20 -7.40
C PRO A 302 -14.51 10.75 -6.90
N LEU A 303 -15.33 10.43 -5.90
CA LEU A 303 -15.41 9.11 -5.27
C LEU A 303 -16.42 8.18 -5.96
N SER A 304 -17.18 8.70 -6.95
CA SER A 304 -18.19 7.91 -7.65
C SER A 304 -17.56 6.87 -8.57
N MET A 305 -17.79 5.61 -8.24
CA MET A 305 -17.29 4.44 -9.00
C MET A 305 -18.36 3.80 -9.89
N GLY A 306 -19.59 4.34 -9.91
CA GLY A 306 -20.80 3.64 -10.34
C GLY A 306 -20.97 3.40 -11.85
N SER A 307 -20.11 3.97 -12.71
CA SER A 307 -20.18 3.73 -14.15
C SER A 307 -19.68 2.34 -14.55
N GLU A 308 -18.82 1.72 -13.73
CA GLU A 308 -18.22 0.43 -14.07
C GLU A 308 -19.09 -0.74 -13.61
N PRO A 309 -19.35 -1.75 -14.47
CA PRO A 309 -20.15 -2.92 -14.10
C PRO A 309 -19.62 -3.65 -12.85
N SER A 310 -18.29 -3.71 -12.68
CA SER A 310 -17.65 -4.32 -11.51
C SER A 310 -17.93 -3.56 -10.21
N ALA A 311 -18.26 -2.27 -10.27
CA ALA A 311 -18.55 -1.45 -9.09
C ALA A 311 -19.99 -1.61 -8.57
N LYS A 312 -20.88 -2.27 -9.32
CA LYS A 312 -22.31 -2.37 -8.99
C LYS A 312 -22.56 -2.88 -7.57
N ASP A 313 -21.75 -3.84 -7.12
CA ASP A 313 -21.92 -4.49 -5.82
C ASP A 313 -21.22 -3.76 -4.65
N LEU A 314 -20.52 -2.63 -4.92
CA LEU A 314 -19.91 -1.79 -3.87
C LEU A 314 -20.94 -1.05 -3.01
N ARG A 315 -22.20 -0.94 -3.46
CA ARG A 315 -23.28 -0.21 -2.75
C ARG A 315 -22.81 1.15 -2.22
N PHE A 316 -22.15 1.90 -3.10
CA PHE A 316 -21.54 3.20 -2.80
C PHE A 316 -22.55 4.18 -2.18
N LYS A 317 -22.11 4.86 -1.13
CA LYS A 317 -22.83 5.99 -0.52
C LYS A 317 -21.88 7.16 -0.38
N SER A 318 -22.33 8.35 -0.71
CA SER A 318 -21.58 9.58 -0.50
C SER A 318 -22.33 10.57 0.36
N ARG A 319 -21.58 11.38 1.11
CA ARG A 319 -22.09 12.56 1.80
C ARG A 319 -21.04 13.66 1.80
N GLU A 320 -21.50 14.90 1.81
CA GLU A 320 -20.65 16.05 2.10
C GLU A 320 -20.50 16.17 3.63
N LEU A 321 -19.26 16.24 4.11
CA LEU A 321 -18.98 16.40 5.55
C LEU A 321 -18.99 17.89 5.93
N GLU A 322 -18.44 18.72 5.05
CA GLU A 322 -18.46 20.18 5.09
C GLU A 322 -18.15 20.71 3.68
N SER A 323 -18.26 22.02 3.47
CA SER A 323 -18.09 22.61 2.14
C SER A 323 -16.75 22.22 1.52
N GLY A 324 -16.79 21.51 0.39
CA GLY A 324 -15.60 21.06 -0.32
C GLY A 324 -15.03 19.72 0.16
N VAL A 325 -15.66 19.03 1.12
CA VAL A 325 -15.17 17.75 1.65
C VAL A 325 -16.21 16.67 1.48
N VAL A 326 -15.89 15.66 0.67
CA VAL A 326 -16.80 14.55 0.37
C VAL A 326 -16.26 13.26 0.96
N GLU A 327 -17.13 12.50 1.61
CA GLU A 327 -16.85 11.16 2.10
C GLU A 327 -17.64 10.14 1.29
N GLY A 328 -16.95 9.10 0.82
CA GLY A 328 -17.50 7.93 0.15
C GLY A 328 -17.36 6.68 1.02
N SER A 329 -18.42 5.89 1.12
CA SER A 329 -18.44 4.61 1.84
C SER A 329 -18.78 3.46 0.90
N TYR A 330 -17.99 2.39 0.97
CA TYR A 330 -18.02 1.27 0.02
C TYR A 330 -18.18 -0.05 0.77
N ASN A 331 -19.18 -0.83 0.42
CA ASN A 331 -19.42 -2.16 0.97
C ASN A 331 -18.53 -3.20 0.27
N LEU A 332 -17.73 -3.93 1.05
CA LEU A 332 -16.68 -4.81 0.53
C LEU A 332 -17.07 -6.27 0.69
N VAL A 333 -18.03 -6.72 -0.14
CA VAL A 333 -18.60 -8.08 -0.01
C VAL A 333 -18.07 -9.02 -1.09
N TYR A 334 -18.12 -8.60 -2.34
CA TYR A 334 -17.88 -9.49 -3.48
C TYR A 334 -16.52 -9.25 -4.12
N SER A 335 -15.86 -10.33 -4.54
CA SER A 335 -14.48 -10.34 -5.04
C SER A 335 -14.22 -9.33 -6.16
N ASP A 336 -15.10 -9.26 -7.16
CA ASP A 336 -14.91 -8.42 -8.35
C ASP A 336 -15.07 -6.93 -7.98
N ALA A 337 -16.04 -6.62 -7.12
CA ALA A 337 -16.27 -5.28 -6.60
C ALA A 337 -15.11 -4.81 -5.72
N VAL A 338 -14.62 -5.66 -4.81
CA VAL A 338 -13.48 -5.35 -3.95
C VAL A 338 -12.20 -5.16 -4.78
N GLY A 339 -11.94 -6.04 -5.75
CA GLY A 339 -10.80 -5.88 -6.67
C GLY A 339 -10.87 -4.56 -7.44
N TYR A 340 -12.04 -4.18 -7.93
CA TYR A 340 -12.23 -2.89 -8.59
C TYR A 340 -12.04 -1.70 -7.63
N PHE A 341 -12.56 -1.79 -6.40
CA PHE A 341 -12.36 -0.76 -5.38
C PHE A 341 -10.88 -0.54 -5.08
N LEU A 342 -10.11 -1.62 -4.91
CA LEU A 342 -8.67 -1.54 -4.63
C LEU A 342 -7.90 -0.96 -5.82
N PHE A 343 -8.23 -1.37 -7.05
CA PHE A 343 -7.65 -0.79 -8.26
C PHE A 343 -7.85 0.73 -8.33
N VAL A 344 -9.06 1.22 -8.03
CA VAL A 344 -9.33 2.66 -8.00
C VAL A 344 -8.62 3.34 -6.83
N LEU A 345 -8.64 2.72 -5.64
CA LEU A 345 -7.97 3.25 -4.45
C LEU A 345 -6.46 3.40 -4.68
N GLU A 346 -5.79 2.40 -5.25
CA GLU A 346 -4.37 2.45 -5.62
C GLU A 346 -4.09 3.60 -6.58
N GLY A 347 -4.90 3.76 -7.63
CA GLY A 347 -4.79 4.91 -8.54
C GLY A 347 -4.93 6.26 -7.82
N MET A 348 -5.90 6.37 -6.92
CA MET A 348 -6.09 7.57 -6.10
C MET A 348 -4.93 7.82 -5.13
N LEU A 349 -4.21 6.78 -4.72
CA LEU A 349 -3.01 6.85 -3.88
C LEU A 349 -1.71 7.08 -4.66
N GLY A 350 -1.76 7.05 -6.00
CA GLY A 350 -0.62 7.33 -6.89
C GLY A 350 -0.07 6.10 -7.61
N HIS A 351 -0.61 4.91 -7.32
CA HIS A 351 -0.18 3.62 -7.86
C HIS A 351 -1.07 3.17 -9.02
N ALA A 352 -1.42 4.07 -9.94
CA ALA A 352 -2.33 3.70 -11.02
C ALA A 352 -1.68 2.68 -11.98
N ILE A 353 -2.50 1.79 -12.53
CA ILE A 353 -2.08 0.76 -13.48
C ILE A 353 -2.71 1.05 -14.85
N TYR A 354 -1.87 1.11 -15.88
CA TYR A 354 -2.24 1.36 -17.27
C TYR A 354 -2.43 0.03 -18.00
N ILE A 355 -3.59 -0.14 -18.62
CA ILE A 355 -4.02 -1.41 -19.25
C ILE A 355 -4.28 -1.32 -20.74
#